data_AF-A0A2Z7CJA3-F1
#
_entry.id   AF-A0A2Z7CJA3-F1
#
_cell.length_a   1.000
_cell.length_b   1.000
_cell.length_c   1.000
_cell.angle_alpha   90.00
_cell.angle_beta   90.00
_cell.angle_gamma   90.00
#
_symmetry.space_group_name_H-M   'P 1'
#
loop_
_entity.id
_entity.type
_entity.pdbx_description
1 polymer ?
#
loop_
_entity_poly.entity_id
_entity_poly.type
_entity_poly.pdbx_seq_one_letter_code
_entity_poly.pdbx_strand_id
1 'polypeptide(L)'
;MWLCVKTSKQTMAALYSNLASCIAFVPKLPTTTHFPTSFFRSRTCGFDGISISISRCQAKFEKFQENTRDEDQQLMIQEPNDAEEEDDSCLPSDLEGAVLQSGQASAEFVSSGGTRAIVELLIPQLQFLDDEGAQIELWDLSKLFLDILMEETGCQRVKAIFPDAGAAALLKYKWKDARFGFSSLGDREPVDNEDEIVVMVVPDYQMLEYVQRIASYISNALHIPLIMWNPRLISEDVGVGINVRRLRREFLSTFTIVYSMKPLPSGAVFRCYPGLWKVFFDDKERPNRYLLAKEQISRPDIEELEIIFGGEDKLGKGASLF
;
A
#
# COMPACT_ATOMS: atom_id res chain seq x y z
N MET A 1 13.89 14.02 -85.12
CA MET A 1 14.27 15.06 -84.16
C MET A 1 14.95 14.33 -83.00
N TRP A 2 16.26 14.04 -83.11
CA TRP A 2 17.38 14.72 -82.40
C TRP A 2 17.26 14.54 -80.87
N LEU A 3 18.17 13.97 -80.04
CA LEU A 3 19.50 13.31 -80.08
C LEU A 3 19.55 12.35 -78.84
N CYS A 4 20.26 11.21 -78.86
CA CYS A 4 21.61 10.97 -78.29
C CYS A 4 21.79 11.50 -76.84
N VAL A 5 22.18 10.69 -75.83
CA VAL A 5 23.59 10.36 -75.52
C VAL A 5 23.71 8.99 -74.83
N LYS A 6 24.66 8.18 -75.35
CA LYS A 6 25.31 7.03 -74.71
C LYS A 6 26.42 7.52 -73.77
N THR A 7 26.67 6.83 -72.65
CA THR A 7 28.05 6.48 -72.24
C THR A 7 28.07 5.24 -71.33
N SER A 8 29.03 4.38 -71.63
CA SER A 8 29.46 3.17 -70.94
C SER A 8 30.89 3.39 -70.44
N LYS A 9 31.26 2.78 -69.29
CA LYS A 9 32.59 2.23 -68.91
C LYS A 9 32.52 1.80 -67.43
N GLN A 10 32.51 0.52 -67.06
CA GLN A 10 33.60 -0.49 -66.94
C GLN A 10 34.67 -0.22 -65.86
N THR A 11 34.62 -1.06 -64.81
CA THR A 11 35.71 -1.80 -64.12
C THR A 11 36.98 -1.09 -63.62
N MET A 12 37.32 -1.24 -62.33
CA MET A 12 38.31 -2.19 -61.76
C MET A 12 38.67 -1.81 -60.31
N ALA A 13 38.61 -2.77 -59.38
CA ALA A 13 39.75 -3.34 -58.64
C ALA A 13 40.39 -2.40 -57.59
N ALA A 14 40.33 -2.74 -56.31
CA ALA A 14 41.43 -3.33 -55.52
C ALA A 14 41.69 -2.38 -54.34
N LEU A 15 42.12 -2.74 -53.13
CA LEU A 15 42.50 -3.98 -52.46
C LEU A 15 42.95 -3.54 -51.04
N TYR A 16 42.91 -4.48 -50.07
CA TYR A 16 43.69 -4.50 -48.81
C TYR A 16 43.35 -3.42 -47.74
N SER A 17 43.38 -3.66 -46.43
CA SER A 17 44.03 -4.73 -45.65
C SER A 17 43.65 -4.63 -44.15
N ASN A 18 43.43 -5.81 -43.56
CA ASN A 18 44.08 -6.37 -42.36
C ASN A 18 43.82 -5.88 -40.92
N LEU A 19 43.94 -6.91 -40.06
CA LEU A 19 44.26 -7.01 -38.64
C LEU A 19 43.04 -7.20 -37.71
N ALA A 20 43.00 -8.17 -36.80
CA ALA A 20 43.86 -9.32 -36.53
C ALA A 20 43.09 -10.28 -35.60
N SER A 21 43.33 -11.57 -35.78
CA SER A 21 42.92 -12.66 -34.89
C SER A 21 43.84 -12.72 -33.68
N CYS A 22 43.28 -12.90 -32.47
CA CYS A 22 44.01 -13.36 -31.29
C CYS A 22 43.17 -14.42 -30.57
N ILE A 23 43.82 -15.57 -30.33
CA ILE A 23 43.30 -16.79 -29.70
C ILE A 23 43.82 -16.85 -28.25
N ALA A 24 43.04 -17.55 -27.40
CA ALA A 24 43.37 -18.21 -26.12
C ALA A 24 43.35 -17.37 -24.83
N PHE A 25 42.56 -17.79 -23.83
CA PHE A 25 42.98 -18.78 -22.84
C PHE A 25 41.83 -19.15 -21.88
N VAL A 26 41.70 -20.45 -21.56
CA VAL A 26 40.88 -20.99 -20.47
C VAL A 26 41.73 -21.05 -19.20
N PRO A 27 41.14 -20.82 -18.01
CA PRO A 27 41.57 -21.59 -16.84
C PRO A 27 40.43 -22.26 -16.06
N LYS A 28 40.82 -23.37 -15.43
CA LYS A 28 40.04 -24.36 -14.69
C LYS A 28 39.61 -23.91 -13.29
N LEU A 29 38.56 -24.56 -12.82
CA LEU A 29 38.08 -24.73 -11.45
C LEU A 29 39.16 -25.26 -10.48
N PRO A 30 39.01 -25.00 -9.16
CA PRO A 30 39.30 -25.99 -8.14
C PRO A 30 38.11 -26.30 -7.23
N THR A 31 38.19 -27.51 -6.67
CA THR A 31 37.19 -28.33 -5.97
C THR A 31 37.12 -28.08 -4.45
N THR A 32 35.93 -28.34 -3.89
CA THR A 32 35.62 -28.96 -2.57
C THR A 32 36.14 -28.29 -1.28
N THR A 33 35.23 -27.95 -0.34
CA THR A 33 35.14 -28.63 0.99
C THR A 33 33.98 -28.15 1.89
N HIS A 34 33.23 -29.16 2.36
CA HIS A 34 32.52 -29.35 3.64
C HIS A 34 31.31 -28.50 4.10
N PHE A 35 30.16 -29.19 4.08
CA PHE A 35 28.98 -29.04 4.94
C PHE A 35 29.32 -29.14 6.44
N PRO A 36 28.41 -28.64 7.30
CA PRO A 36 27.67 -29.58 8.13
C PRO A 36 26.15 -29.36 8.09
N THR A 37 25.45 -30.45 7.83
CA THR A 37 24.03 -30.69 8.11
C THR A 37 23.81 -30.81 9.62
N SER A 38 22.88 -30.05 10.19
CA SER A 38 22.20 -30.43 11.43
C SER A 38 20.73 -30.75 11.12
N PHE A 39 20.43 -32.03 11.27
CA PHE A 39 19.10 -32.61 11.30
C PHE A 39 18.34 -32.10 12.54
N PHE A 40 17.13 -31.56 12.38
CA PHE A 40 16.10 -31.71 13.42
C PHE A 40 14.69 -31.91 12.80
N ARG A 41 14.38 -33.21 12.67
CA ARG A 41 13.16 -33.90 13.11
C ARG A 41 11.81 -33.17 12.98
N SER A 42 11.05 -33.60 11.98
CA SER A 42 9.59 -33.52 11.95
C SER A 42 8.98 -34.22 13.17
N ARG A 43 8.03 -33.54 13.84
CA ARG A 43 7.05 -34.17 14.73
C ARG A 43 5.66 -33.71 14.32
N THR A 44 4.90 -34.68 13.82
CA THR A 44 3.44 -34.67 13.79
C THR A 44 2.89 -34.69 15.22
N CYS A 45 1.91 -33.85 15.51
CA CYS A 45 0.89 -34.13 16.53
C CYS A 45 -0.34 -33.28 16.22
N GLY A 46 -1.46 -33.93 15.89
CA GLY A 46 -2.77 -33.31 16.02
C GLY A 46 -3.22 -33.34 17.48
N PHE A 47 -4.05 -32.38 17.87
CA PHE A 47 -5.30 -32.55 18.60
C PHE A 47 -5.92 -31.18 18.89
N ASP A 48 -7.20 -31.08 18.56
CA ASP A 48 -8.32 -30.38 19.22
C ASP A 48 -8.22 -28.91 19.66
N GLY A 49 -9.08 -28.12 19.02
CA GLY A 49 -10.22 -27.48 19.70
C GLY A 49 -9.88 -26.57 20.88
N ILE A 50 -9.60 -25.30 20.60
CA ILE A 50 -9.66 -24.24 21.59
C ILE A 50 -10.53 -23.10 21.02
N SER A 51 -11.69 -22.94 21.64
CA SER A 51 -12.58 -21.77 21.51
C SER A 51 -11.82 -20.52 21.94
N ILE A 52 -11.65 -19.56 21.04
CA ILE A 52 -11.05 -18.26 21.34
C ILE A 52 -12.19 -17.25 21.47
N SER A 53 -12.51 -16.86 22.71
CA SER A 53 -13.29 -15.66 22.99
C SER A 53 -12.44 -14.44 22.67
N ILE A 54 -12.73 -13.77 21.56
CA ILE A 54 -12.05 -12.54 21.14
C ILE A 54 -12.77 -11.36 21.78
N SER A 55 -12.14 -10.77 22.80
CA SER A 55 -12.41 -9.40 23.23
C SER A 55 -11.11 -8.62 23.08
N ARG A 56 -10.97 -7.82 22.02
CA ARG A 56 -9.80 -6.96 21.80
C ARG A 56 -10.25 -5.56 21.38
N CYS A 57 -10.06 -4.63 22.32
CA CYS A 57 -10.32 -3.20 22.26
C CYS A 57 -9.17 -2.43 21.55
N GLN A 58 -9.52 -1.29 20.97
CA GLN A 58 -8.97 -0.71 19.75
C GLN A 58 -9.35 0.77 19.65
N ALA A 59 -8.51 1.78 19.40
CA ALA A 59 -7.07 1.87 19.17
C ALA A 59 -6.54 3.15 19.86
N LYS A 60 -5.23 3.19 20.15
CA LYS A 60 -4.42 4.40 20.23
C LYS A 60 -2.96 3.96 20.09
N PHE A 61 -2.34 4.37 18.98
CA PHE A 61 -1.05 3.87 18.48
C PHE A 61 0.17 4.50 19.19
N GLU A 62 0.10 4.72 20.50
CA GLU A 62 1.07 5.54 21.25
C GLU A 62 1.79 4.75 22.36
N LYS A 63 2.56 3.73 21.99
CA LYS A 63 3.83 3.30 22.63
C LYS A 63 4.31 1.95 22.08
N PHE A 64 5.36 1.97 21.27
CA PHE A 64 6.21 0.80 21.05
C PHE A 64 7.68 1.23 21.21
N GLN A 65 8.16 1.19 22.45
CA GLN A 65 9.57 0.93 22.78
C GLN A 65 9.61 -0.03 23.98
N GLU A 66 10.62 -0.90 23.94
CA GLU A 66 10.78 -2.20 24.59
C GLU A 66 10.83 -2.27 26.14
N ASN A 67 10.35 -3.41 26.64
CA ASN A 67 10.80 -4.23 27.79
C ASN A 67 10.98 -3.60 29.18
N THR A 68 10.05 -3.92 30.08
CA THR A 68 10.39 -4.71 31.28
C THR A 68 9.23 -5.61 31.68
N ARG A 69 9.58 -6.88 31.92
CA ARG A 69 8.76 -7.86 32.64
C ARG A 69 8.42 -7.31 34.03
N ASP A 70 7.19 -7.50 34.47
CA ASP A 70 6.90 -8.30 35.66
C ASP A 70 5.40 -8.57 35.78
N GLU A 71 5.13 -9.73 36.34
CA GLU A 71 3.85 -10.41 36.49
C GLU A 71 2.94 -9.69 37.49
N ASP A 72 1.63 -9.66 37.22
CA ASP A 72 0.61 -10.00 38.22
C ASP A 72 -0.77 -10.13 37.54
N GLN A 73 -1.24 -11.38 37.44
CA GLN A 73 -2.58 -11.73 36.97
C GLN A 73 -3.57 -11.59 38.13
N GLN A 74 -4.52 -10.66 38.02
CA GLN A 74 -5.80 -10.76 38.71
C GLN A 74 -6.91 -10.95 37.66
N LEU A 75 -7.30 -12.20 37.50
CA LEU A 75 -8.47 -12.62 36.73
C LEU A 75 -9.74 -12.17 37.48
N MET A 76 -10.40 -11.12 36.99
CA MET A 76 -11.81 -10.89 37.28
C MET A 76 -12.65 -11.52 36.18
N ILE A 77 -13.40 -12.57 36.54
CA ILE A 77 -14.42 -13.19 35.70
C ILE A 77 -15.59 -12.20 35.60
N GLN A 78 -15.82 -11.65 34.40
CA GLN A 78 -17.05 -10.92 34.09
C GLN A 78 -18.03 -11.84 33.36
N GLU A 79 -19.27 -11.85 33.84
CA GLU A 79 -20.41 -12.58 33.27
C GLU A 79 -20.69 -12.14 31.82
N PRO A 80 -21.32 -13.00 30.99
CA PRO A 80 -21.60 -12.68 29.60
C PRO A 80 -22.74 -11.67 29.54
N ASN A 81 -22.41 -10.39 29.53
CA ASN A 81 -23.35 -9.36 29.09
C ASN A 81 -23.56 -9.53 27.59
N ASP A 82 -24.83 -9.45 27.19
CA ASP A 82 -25.28 -9.42 25.81
C ASP A 82 -24.38 -8.50 24.98
N ALA A 83 -23.78 -9.06 23.92
CA ALA A 83 -22.85 -8.34 23.05
C ALA A 83 -23.61 -7.29 22.25
N GLU A 84 -23.83 -6.12 22.85
CA GLU A 84 -24.05 -4.89 22.09
C GLU A 84 -22.82 -4.73 21.18
N GLU A 85 -23.02 -4.81 19.86
CA GLU A 85 -21.96 -4.52 18.89
C GLU A 85 -21.44 -3.10 19.18
N GLU A 86 -20.21 -3.01 19.67
CA GLU A 86 -19.63 -1.73 20.05
C GLU A 86 -19.38 -0.90 18.78
N ASP A 87 -19.68 0.39 18.85
CA ASP A 87 -19.62 1.31 17.71
C ASP A 87 -18.23 1.36 17.04
N ASP A 88 -17.16 1.06 17.79
CA ASP A 88 -15.77 1.08 17.34
C ASP A 88 -15.23 -0.25 16.82
N SER A 89 -16.04 -1.32 16.84
CA SER A 89 -15.68 -2.66 16.35
C SER A 89 -15.23 -2.71 14.89
N CYS A 90 -15.55 -1.68 14.10
CA CYS A 90 -15.11 -1.57 12.71
C CYS A 90 -13.68 -1.03 12.53
N LEU A 91 -13.04 -0.50 13.59
CA LEU A 91 -11.67 -0.01 13.54
C LEU A 91 -10.65 -1.18 13.56
N PRO A 92 -9.45 -1.01 12.98
CA PRO A 92 -8.45 -2.08 12.85
C PRO A 92 -7.53 -2.26 14.07
N SER A 93 -7.13 -3.53 14.37
CA SER A 93 -6.36 -4.02 15.57
C SER A 93 -5.09 -3.23 15.84
N ASP A 94 -4.42 -3.04 14.73
CA ASP A 94 -3.02 -2.77 14.60
C ASP A 94 -2.81 -2.37 13.13
N LEU A 95 -1.54 -2.12 12.80
CA LEU A 95 -1.18 -1.74 11.46
C LEU A 95 -1.46 -2.85 10.43
N GLU A 96 -1.20 -4.11 10.81
CA GLU A 96 -1.49 -5.28 9.97
C GLU A 96 -3.00 -5.45 9.74
N GLY A 97 -3.83 -5.28 10.77
CA GLY A 97 -5.28 -5.30 10.67
C GLY A 97 -5.81 -4.17 9.78
N ALA A 98 -5.18 -3.00 9.81
CA ALA A 98 -5.54 -1.90 8.91
C ALA A 98 -5.22 -2.24 7.45
N VAL A 99 -4.09 -2.90 7.20
CA VAL A 99 -3.73 -3.40 5.87
C VAL A 99 -4.68 -4.49 5.43
N LEU A 100 -5.05 -5.42 6.32
CA LEU A 100 -6.03 -6.48 6.06
C LEU A 100 -7.37 -5.93 5.59
N GLN A 101 -7.96 -5.05 6.40
CA GLN A 101 -9.22 -4.38 6.07
C GLN A 101 -9.10 -3.58 4.77
N SER A 102 -7.96 -2.91 4.53
CA SER A 102 -7.77 -2.13 3.30
C SER A 102 -7.72 -3.00 2.04
N GLY A 103 -7.15 -4.21 2.12
CA GLY A 103 -7.12 -5.19 1.03
C GLY A 103 -8.52 -5.69 0.71
N GLN A 104 -9.30 -6.04 1.74
CA GLN A 104 -10.69 -6.47 1.61
C GLN A 104 -11.59 -5.38 1.01
N ALA A 105 -11.50 -4.15 1.53
CA ALA A 105 -12.26 -3.01 1.01
C ALA A 105 -11.91 -2.70 -0.46
N SER A 106 -10.63 -2.85 -0.83
CA SER A 106 -10.17 -2.66 -2.21
C SER A 106 -10.70 -3.75 -3.13
N ALA A 107 -10.67 -5.02 -2.69
CA ALA A 107 -11.22 -6.14 -3.43
C ALA A 107 -12.72 -5.97 -3.67
N GLU A 108 -13.49 -5.63 -2.62
CA GLU A 108 -14.92 -5.41 -2.72
C GLU A 108 -15.26 -4.25 -3.68
N PHE A 109 -14.49 -3.16 -3.62
CA PHE A 109 -14.62 -2.04 -4.56
C PHE A 109 -14.33 -2.46 -6.01
N VAL A 110 -13.31 -3.28 -6.25
CA VAL A 110 -13.01 -3.80 -7.59
C VAL A 110 -14.11 -4.75 -8.07
N SER A 111 -14.58 -5.65 -7.21
CA SER A 111 -15.66 -6.60 -7.52
C SER A 111 -16.99 -5.91 -7.80
N SER A 112 -17.24 -4.72 -7.23
CA SER A 112 -18.42 -3.90 -7.54
C SER A 112 -18.30 -3.09 -8.85
N GLY A 113 -17.18 -3.23 -9.57
CA GLY A 113 -16.91 -2.55 -10.84
C GLY A 113 -16.16 -1.22 -10.69
N GLY A 114 -15.62 -0.93 -9.51
CA GLY A 114 -14.79 0.23 -9.26
C GLY A 114 -13.46 0.18 -10.04
N THR A 115 -13.07 1.31 -10.64
CA THR A 115 -11.91 1.37 -11.54
C THR A 115 -10.71 2.13 -10.99
N ARG A 116 -10.92 3.11 -10.11
CA ARG A 116 -9.85 3.95 -9.55
C ARG A 116 -9.99 4.08 -8.04
N ALA A 117 -9.06 3.48 -7.30
CA ALA A 117 -9.10 3.44 -5.85
C ALA A 117 -7.84 4.05 -5.22
N ILE A 118 -8.01 4.65 -4.05
CA ILE A 118 -6.92 5.04 -3.15
C ILE A 118 -7.13 4.35 -1.80
N VAL A 119 -6.07 3.73 -1.31
CA VAL A 119 -5.91 3.30 0.08
C VAL A 119 -4.92 4.26 0.73
N GLU A 120 -5.31 4.92 1.82
CA GLU A 120 -4.42 5.81 2.57
C GLU A 120 -4.31 5.37 4.03
N LEU A 121 -3.08 5.15 4.49
CA LEU A 121 -2.79 4.78 5.87
C LEU A 121 -2.08 5.95 6.53
N LEU A 122 -2.87 6.90 7.03
CA LEU A 122 -2.40 8.15 7.63
C LEU A 122 -2.02 7.94 9.11
N ILE A 123 -1.33 6.83 9.37
CA ILE A 123 -0.89 6.39 10.70
C ILE A 123 0.54 6.92 10.92
N PRO A 124 0.85 7.59 12.05
CA PRO A 124 2.16 8.21 12.28
C PRO A 124 3.35 7.27 12.04
N GLN A 125 3.24 6.00 12.41
CA GLN A 125 4.25 4.96 12.19
C GLN A 125 4.68 4.85 10.72
N LEU A 126 3.73 4.96 9.80
CA LEU A 126 4.03 4.90 8.38
C LEU A 126 4.52 6.24 7.83
N GLN A 127 4.31 7.37 8.52
CA GLN A 127 4.69 8.69 7.99
C GLN A 127 6.21 8.89 7.96
N PHE A 128 6.93 8.37 8.96
CA PHE A 128 8.39 8.46 9.08
C PHE A 128 9.07 7.26 8.40
N LEU A 129 9.33 7.39 7.09
CA LEU A 129 10.04 6.36 6.29
C LEU A 129 11.56 6.55 6.25
N ASP A 130 12.07 7.56 6.94
CA ASP A 130 13.48 7.95 6.91
C ASP A 130 14.33 7.15 7.91
N ASP A 131 13.70 6.38 8.80
CA ASP A 131 14.39 5.53 9.78
C ASP A 131 14.84 4.20 9.15
N GLU A 132 16.07 3.77 9.48
CA GLU A 132 16.61 2.48 9.05
C GLU A 132 15.68 1.33 9.50
N GLY A 133 15.04 0.66 8.56
CA GLY A 133 14.11 -0.46 8.80
C GLY A 133 12.65 -0.16 8.50
N ALA A 134 12.21 1.10 8.60
CA ALA A 134 10.81 1.48 8.32
C ALA A 134 10.40 1.21 6.86
N GLN A 135 11.36 1.35 5.93
CA GLN A 135 11.14 1.00 4.52
C GLN A 135 10.88 -0.49 4.31
N ILE A 136 11.54 -1.35 5.10
CA ILE A 136 11.38 -2.80 4.98
C ILE A 136 9.98 -3.21 5.44
N GLU A 137 9.54 -2.67 6.58
CA GLU A 137 8.20 -2.89 7.12
C GLU A 137 7.12 -2.42 6.13
N LEU A 138 7.27 -1.23 5.55
CA LEU A 138 6.37 -0.72 4.51
C LEU A 138 6.26 -1.67 3.32
N TRP A 139 7.37 -2.22 2.85
CA TRP A 139 7.37 -3.19 1.76
C TRP A 139 6.66 -4.49 2.17
N ASP A 140 6.94 -5.02 3.34
CA ASP A 140 6.30 -6.25 3.80
C ASP A 140 4.77 -6.05 4.00
N LEU A 141 4.33 -4.88 4.47
CA LEU A 141 2.92 -4.50 4.53
C LEU A 141 2.29 -4.33 3.13
N SER A 142 3.01 -3.77 2.16
CA SER A 142 2.53 -3.68 0.78
C SER A 142 2.38 -5.06 0.13
N LYS A 143 3.26 -6.01 0.46
CA LYS A 143 3.13 -7.41 0.02
C LYS A 143 1.89 -8.03 0.64
N LEU A 144 1.68 -7.84 1.94
CA LEU A 144 0.48 -8.32 2.63
C LEU A 144 -0.80 -7.80 1.95
N PHE A 145 -0.87 -6.50 1.67
CA PHE A 145 -1.98 -5.90 0.92
C PHE A 145 -2.23 -6.59 -0.43
N LEU A 146 -1.17 -6.80 -1.22
CA LEU A 146 -1.25 -7.45 -2.53
C LEU A 146 -1.75 -8.90 -2.44
N ASP A 147 -1.23 -9.65 -1.47
CA ASP A 147 -1.62 -11.05 -1.27
C ASP A 147 -3.13 -11.14 -0.91
N ILE A 148 -3.62 -10.31 0.02
CA ILE A 148 -5.05 -10.24 0.37
C ILE A 148 -5.90 -9.84 -0.83
N LEU A 149 -5.48 -8.80 -1.57
CA LEU A 149 -6.20 -8.34 -2.74
C LEU A 149 -6.36 -9.47 -3.77
N MET A 150 -5.31 -10.26 -4.01
CA MET A 150 -5.37 -11.41 -4.91
C MET A 150 -6.29 -12.52 -4.38
N GLU A 151 -6.24 -12.80 -3.08
CA GLU A 151 -7.07 -13.83 -2.45
C GLU A 151 -8.56 -13.48 -2.49
N GLU A 152 -8.91 -12.25 -2.15
CA GLU A 152 -10.30 -11.77 -2.09
C GLU A 152 -10.91 -11.55 -3.48
N THR A 153 -10.13 -11.06 -4.45
CA THR A 153 -10.63 -10.88 -5.84
C THR A 153 -10.60 -12.17 -6.67
N GLY A 154 -9.74 -13.13 -6.31
CA GLY A 154 -9.43 -14.30 -7.13
C GLY A 154 -8.63 -13.99 -8.41
N CYS A 155 -8.19 -12.74 -8.61
CA CYS A 155 -7.40 -12.35 -9.78
C CYS A 155 -5.99 -12.93 -9.69
N GLN A 156 -5.50 -13.47 -10.81
CA GLN A 156 -4.18 -14.10 -10.87
C GLN A 156 -3.13 -13.16 -11.44
N ARG A 157 -3.54 -12.14 -12.20
CA ARG A 157 -2.64 -11.24 -12.93
C ARG A 157 -2.64 -9.83 -12.33
N VAL A 158 -2.26 -9.74 -11.06
CA VAL A 158 -2.06 -8.46 -10.38
C VAL A 158 -0.65 -7.95 -10.66
N LYS A 159 -0.53 -6.68 -11.06
CA LYS A 159 0.75 -6.00 -11.29
C LYS A 159 1.03 -4.98 -10.19
N ALA A 160 2.13 -5.16 -9.46
CA ALA A 160 2.65 -4.19 -8.51
C ALA A 160 3.68 -3.28 -9.20
N ILE A 161 3.41 -1.97 -9.20
CA ILE A 161 4.29 -0.93 -9.72
C ILE A 161 4.94 -0.20 -8.55
N PHE A 162 6.25 -0.34 -8.43
CA PHE A 162 7.05 0.25 -7.36
C PHE A 162 7.61 1.63 -7.77
N PRO A 163 8.05 2.44 -6.79
CA PRO A 163 8.50 3.82 -7.05
C PRO A 163 9.62 3.93 -8.09
N ASP A 164 10.57 2.99 -8.06
CA ASP A 164 11.73 2.96 -8.97
C ASP A 164 12.20 1.53 -9.27
N ALA A 165 13.07 1.40 -10.28
CA ALA A 165 13.58 0.12 -10.74
C ALA A 165 14.46 -0.61 -9.71
N GLY A 166 15.13 0.13 -8.81
CA GLY A 166 15.93 -0.43 -7.73
C GLY A 166 15.04 -1.10 -6.69
N ALA A 167 13.98 -0.42 -6.23
CA ALA A 167 12.98 -1.00 -5.33
C ALA A 167 12.32 -2.25 -5.96
N ALA A 168 11.88 -2.15 -7.22
CA ALA A 168 11.27 -3.28 -7.93
C ALA A 168 12.22 -4.49 -8.03
N ALA A 169 13.49 -4.27 -8.38
CA ALA A 169 14.48 -5.35 -8.50
C ALA A 169 14.81 -5.98 -7.14
N LEU A 170 14.96 -5.18 -6.09
CA LEU A 170 15.24 -5.64 -4.73
C LEU A 170 14.10 -6.54 -4.22
N LEU A 171 12.86 -6.07 -4.35
CA LEU A 171 11.69 -6.79 -3.85
C LEU A 171 11.40 -8.05 -4.66
N LYS A 172 11.61 -8.01 -5.98
CA LYS A 172 11.55 -9.21 -6.83
C LYS A 172 12.58 -10.28 -6.42
N TYR A 173 13.76 -9.85 -5.96
CA TYR A 173 14.77 -10.78 -5.44
C TYR A 173 14.41 -11.32 -4.05
N LYS A 174 13.84 -10.48 -3.18
CA LYS A 174 13.42 -10.83 -1.80
C LYS A 174 12.22 -11.78 -1.80
N TRP A 175 11.18 -11.49 -2.57
CA TRP A 175 9.90 -12.19 -2.57
C TRP A 175 9.77 -13.18 -3.72
N LYS A 176 10.51 -14.30 -3.62
CA LYS A 176 10.52 -15.35 -4.66
C LYS A 176 9.21 -16.13 -4.74
N ASP A 177 8.39 -16.05 -3.70
CA ASP A 177 7.08 -16.65 -3.54
C ASP A 177 5.93 -15.74 -3.99
N ALA A 178 6.23 -14.49 -4.38
CA ALA A 178 5.22 -13.54 -4.83
C ALA A 178 4.48 -14.05 -6.08
N ARG A 179 3.15 -13.97 -6.04
CA ARG A 179 2.26 -14.40 -7.13
C ARG A 179 1.90 -13.27 -8.09
N PHE A 180 2.24 -12.03 -7.76
CA PHE A 180 2.00 -10.84 -8.57
C PHE A 180 3.22 -10.48 -9.44
N GLY A 181 2.98 -9.70 -10.48
CA GLY A 181 4.03 -9.14 -11.33
C GLY A 181 4.70 -7.92 -10.70
N PHE A 182 5.98 -7.70 -11.05
CA PHE A 182 6.77 -6.55 -10.57
C PHE A 182 7.08 -5.61 -11.74
N SER A 183 6.91 -4.31 -11.53
CA SER A 183 7.33 -3.24 -12.44
C SER A 183 7.71 -1.98 -11.66
N SER A 184 8.28 -0.98 -12.33
CA SER A 184 8.56 0.34 -11.78
C SER A 184 7.82 1.45 -12.52
N LEU A 185 7.55 2.57 -11.85
CA LEU A 185 6.95 3.75 -12.49
C LEU A 185 7.77 4.29 -13.68
N GLY A 186 9.09 4.05 -13.65
CA GLY A 186 10.04 4.46 -14.69
C GLY A 186 10.16 3.50 -15.87
N ASP A 187 9.54 2.32 -15.82
CA ASP A 187 9.60 1.36 -16.91
C ASP A 187 8.92 1.93 -18.18
N ARG A 188 9.41 1.50 -19.34
CA ARG A 188 8.84 1.92 -20.63
C ARG A 188 7.41 1.43 -20.80
N GLU A 189 7.16 0.19 -20.38
CA GLU A 189 5.87 -0.51 -20.45
C GLU A 189 5.62 -1.14 -19.07
N PRO A 190 5.08 -0.36 -18.11
CA PRO A 190 4.92 -0.83 -16.74
C PRO A 190 3.70 -1.72 -16.52
N VAL A 191 2.82 -1.82 -17.51
CA VAL A 191 1.56 -2.56 -17.48
C VAL A 191 1.44 -3.37 -18.76
N ASP A 192 1.12 -4.65 -18.63
CA ASP A 192 0.88 -5.58 -19.73
C ASP A 192 -0.61 -5.63 -20.07
N ASN A 193 -0.97 -5.98 -21.31
CA ASN A 193 -2.37 -6.10 -21.73
C ASN A 193 -3.12 -7.26 -21.04
N GLU A 194 -2.37 -8.19 -20.44
CA GLU A 194 -2.89 -9.35 -19.73
C GLU A 194 -3.11 -9.09 -18.24
N ASP A 195 -2.69 -7.93 -17.72
CA ASP A 195 -2.89 -7.58 -16.31
C ASP A 195 -4.38 -7.37 -16.02
N GLU A 196 -4.83 -7.86 -14.87
CA GLU A 196 -6.23 -7.77 -14.41
C GLU A 196 -6.43 -6.62 -13.43
N ILE A 197 -5.43 -6.34 -12.58
CA ILE A 197 -5.45 -5.24 -11.61
C ILE A 197 -4.04 -4.66 -11.54
N VAL A 198 -3.95 -3.32 -11.50
CA VAL A 198 -2.68 -2.61 -11.29
C VAL A 198 -2.69 -1.94 -9.93
N VAL A 199 -1.62 -2.13 -9.16
CA VAL A 199 -1.40 -1.49 -7.87
C VAL A 199 -0.13 -0.65 -7.91
N MET A 200 -0.26 0.66 -7.73
CA MET A 200 0.89 1.55 -7.54
C MET A 200 1.20 1.64 -6.05
N VAL A 201 2.41 1.23 -5.67
CA VAL A 201 2.84 1.13 -4.27
C VAL A 201 3.61 2.40 -3.90
N VAL A 202 3.05 3.17 -2.96
CA VAL A 202 3.64 4.37 -2.35
C VAL A 202 4.22 5.37 -3.37
N PRO A 203 3.46 5.78 -4.41
CA PRO A 203 3.95 6.78 -5.34
C PRO A 203 4.13 8.13 -4.64
N ASP A 204 5.26 8.79 -4.88
CA ASP A 204 5.60 10.07 -4.26
C ASP A 204 5.30 11.28 -5.16
N TYR A 205 5.20 12.48 -4.58
CA TYR A 205 4.87 13.73 -5.28
C TYR A 205 5.80 14.06 -6.44
N GLN A 206 7.05 13.59 -6.39
CA GLN A 206 8.03 13.75 -7.47
C GLN A 206 7.69 12.89 -8.69
N MET A 207 6.91 11.82 -8.50
CA MET A 207 6.56 10.82 -9.51
C MET A 207 5.20 11.08 -10.16
N LEU A 208 4.55 12.21 -9.86
CA LEU A 208 3.20 12.53 -10.32
C LEU A 208 3.02 12.37 -11.84
N GLU A 209 4.01 12.82 -12.63
CA GLU A 209 3.94 12.73 -14.09
C GLU A 209 3.84 11.27 -14.58
N TYR A 210 4.65 10.37 -13.99
CA TYR A 210 4.60 8.94 -14.29
C TYR A 210 3.25 8.33 -13.90
N VAL A 211 2.76 8.66 -12.70
CA VAL A 211 1.46 8.19 -12.20
C VAL A 211 0.33 8.63 -13.13
N GLN A 212 0.30 9.90 -13.53
CA GLN A 212 -0.72 10.44 -14.44
C GLN A 212 -0.67 9.76 -15.82
N ARG A 213 0.53 9.54 -16.36
CA ARG A 213 0.72 8.86 -17.63
C ARG A 213 0.17 7.43 -17.59
N ILE A 214 0.53 6.66 -16.56
CA ILE A 214 0.09 5.27 -16.41
C ILE A 214 -1.41 5.20 -16.14
N ALA A 215 -1.95 6.05 -15.26
CA ALA A 215 -3.39 6.10 -14.99
C ALA A 215 -4.20 6.45 -16.23
N SER A 216 -3.70 7.38 -17.07
CA SER A 216 -4.33 7.73 -18.35
C SER A 216 -4.28 6.58 -19.34
N TYR A 217 -3.14 5.88 -19.44
CA TYR A 217 -3.00 4.70 -20.30
C TYR A 217 -3.98 3.58 -19.90
N ILE A 218 -4.00 3.21 -18.61
CA ILE A 218 -4.92 2.20 -18.08
C ILE A 218 -6.37 2.58 -18.38
N SER A 219 -6.74 3.83 -18.12
CA SER A 219 -8.12 4.30 -18.28
C SER A 219 -8.58 4.39 -19.75
N ASN A 220 -7.67 4.61 -20.69
CA ASN A 220 -8.00 4.82 -22.10
C ASN A 220 -7.84 3.56 -22.95
N ALA A 221 -6.95 2.64 -22.56
CA ALA A 221 -6.60 1.47 -23.36
C ALA A 221 -7.06 0.14 -22.74
N LEU A 222 -6.84 -0.06 -21.44
CA LEU A 222 -7.03 -1.36 -20.80
C LEU A 222 -8.36 -1.49 -20.05
N HIS A 223 -8.86 -0.38 -19.49
CA HIS A 223 -10.05 -0.33 -18.65
C HIS A 223 -10.02 -1.29 -17.43
N ILE A 224 -8.83 -1.63 -16.96
CA ILE A 224 -8.62 -2.44 -15.75
C ILE A 224 -8.55 -1.56 -14.49
N PRO A 225 -8.87 -2.09 -13.30
CA PRO A 225 -8.77 -1.36 -12.05
C PRO A 225 -7.34 -0.92 -11.72
N LEU A 226 -7.22 0.33 -11.25
CA LEU A 226 -6.00 0.93 -10.74
C LEU A 226 -6.19 1.31 -9.27
N ILE A 227 -5.35 0.75 -8.41
CA ILE A 227 -5.30 1.07 -6.97
C ILE A 227 -3.99 1.79 -6.67
N MET A 228 -4.05 2.93 -6.00
CA MET A 228 -2.89 3.55 -5.38
C MET A 228 -2.86 3.21 -3.89
N TRP A 229 -1.85 2.47 -3.46
CA TRP A 229 -1.66 2.11 -2.06
C TRP A 229 -0.70 3.08 -1.38
N ASN A 230 -1.21 3.74 -0.36
CA ASN A 230 -0.55 4.77 0.45
C ASN A 230 0.19 5.87 -0.35
N PRO A 231 -0.47 6.56 -1.31
CA PRO A 231 0.19 7.56 -2.15
C PRO A 231 0.55 8.84 -1.38
N ARG A 232 1.73 9.41 -1.68
CA ARG A 232 2.24 10.68 -1.13
C ARG A 232 2.32 11.77 -2.18
N LEU A 233 1.25 11.92 -2.97
CA LEU A 233 1.25 12.80 -4.14
C LEU A 233 1.08 14.29 -3.80
N ILE A 234 0.81 14.63 -2.55
CA ILE A 234 0.74 16.00 -2.03
C ILE A 234 1.96 16.21 -1.13
N SER A 235 2.71 17.29 -1.38
CA SER A 235 3.79 17.71 -0.50
C SER A 235 3.37 18.98 0.22
N GLU A 236 3.51 18.96 1.54
CA GLU A 236 3.31 20.14 2.40
C GLU A 236 4.55 21.04 2.39
N ASP A 237 5.75 20.43 2.34
CA ASP A 237 7.04 21.11 2.50
C ASP A 237 7.60 21.72 1.20
N VAL A 238 7.20 21.19 0.04
CA VAL A 238 7.67 21.73 -1.23
C VAL A 238 6.79 22.91 -1.63
N GLY A 239 7.40 24.09 -1.78
CA GLY A 239 6.80 25.31 -2.30
C GLY A 239 6.40 25.23 -3.78
N VAL A 240 5.67 24.18 -4.17
CA VAL A 240 5.11 24.03 -5.51
C VAL A 240 4.04 25.09 -5.75
N GLY A 241 4.13 25.76 -6.90
CA GLY A 241 3.18 26.80 -7.30
C GLY A 241 1.72 26.30 -7.30
N ILE A 242 0.78 27.23 -7.13
CA ILE A 242 -0.67 26.98 -7.01
C ILE A 242 -1.19 26.05 -8.13
N ASN A 243 -0.69 26.21 -9.36
CA ASN A 243 -1.10 25.39 -10.49
C ASN A 243 -0.79 23.90 -10.29
N VAL A 244 0.40 23.56 -9.78
CA VAL A 244 0.79 22.16 -9.55
C VAL A 244 -0.07 21.54 -8.44
N ARG A 245 -0.33 22.31 -7.37
CA ARG A 245 -1.23 21.88 -6.28
C ARG A 245 -2.65 21.62 -6.80
N ARG A 246 -3.15 22.48 -7.68
CA ARG A 246 -4.46 22.33 -8.32
C ARG A 246 -4.51 21.09 -9.21
N LEU A 247 -3.53 20.91 -10.09
CA LEU A 247 -3.44 19.74 -10.98
C LEU A 247 -3.40 18.42 -10.20
N ARG A 248 -2.66 18.38 -9.08
CA ARG A 248 -2.63 17.24 -8.16
C ARG A 248 -3.99 16.95 -7.57
N ARG A 249 -4.67 17.98 -7.06
CA ARG A 249 -6.01 17.86 -6.47
C ARG A 249 -7.03 17.37 -7.49
N GLU A 250 -7.01 17.94 -8.70
CA GLU A 250 -7.89 17.54 -9.80
C GLU A 250 -7.64 16.07 -10.18
N PHE A 251 -6.38 15.65 -10.31
CA PHE A 251 -6.05 14.25 -10.60
C PHE A 251 -6.53 13.30 -9.49
N LEU A 252 -6.22 13.58 -8.23
CA LEU A 252 -6.62 12.74 -7.10
C LEU A 252 -8.14 12.67 -6.92
N SER A 253 -8.87 13.74 -7.29
CA SER A 253 -10.34 13.74 -7.24
C SER A 253 -11.00 12.73 -8.19
N THR A 254 -10.24 12.19 -9.15
CA THR A 254 -10.74 11.12 -10.05
C THR A 254 -10.70 9.72 -9.42
N PHE A 255 -10.15 9.59 -8.21
CA PHE A 255 -10.06 8.33 -7.48
C PHE A 255 -11.06 8.31 -6.34
N THR A 256 -11.59 7.11 -6.06
CA THR A 256 -12.40 6.87 -4.86
C THR A 256 -11.47 6.44 -3.73
N ILE A 257 -11.52 7.11 -2.59
CA ILE A 257 -10.84 6.62 -1.38
C ILE A 257 -11.67 5.44 -0.86
N VAL A 258 -11.12 4.24 -0.95
CA VAL A 258 -11.79 3.00 -0.53
C VAL A 258 -11.44 2.64 0.91
N TYR A 259 -10.26 3.08 1.38
CA TYR A 259 -9.85 2.90 2.75
C TYR A 259 -9.03 4.11 3.22
N SER A 260 -9.36 4.62 4.41
CA SER A 260 -8.61 5.69 5.09
C SER A 260 -8.64 5.45 6.58
N MET A 261 -7.46 5.48 7.21
CA MET A 261 -7.35 5.49 8.66
C MET A 261 -6.43 6.63 9.10
N LYS A 262 -6.98 7.58 9.84
CA LYS A 262 -6.25 8.74 10.38
C LYS A 262 -6.55 8.89 11.88
N PRO A 263 -5.67 8.39 12.76
CA PRO A 263 -5.69 8.73 14.18
C PRO A 263 -5.48 10.23 14.38
N LEU A 264 -6.20 10.83 15.33
CA LEU A 264 -6.09 12.23 15.74
C LEU A 264 -5.93 12.31 17.27
N PRO A 265 -5.41 13.42 17.84
CA PRO A 265 -5.29 13.56 19.28
C PRO A 265 -6.61 13.36 20.04
N SER A 266 -7.72 13.85 19.46
CA SER A 266 -9.06 13.80 20.05
C SER A 266 -9.91 12.62 19.57
N GLY A 267 -9.38 11.71 18.76
CA GLY A 267 -10.21 10.69 18.12
C GLY A 267 -9.60 10.03 16.88
N ALA A 268 -10.43 9.68 15.91
CA ALA A 268 -9.97 9.15 14.62
C ALA A 268 -10.94 9.49 13.49
N VAL A 269 -10.43 9.59 12.26
CA VAL A 269 -11.23 9.64 11.03
C VAL A 269 -10.98 8.36 10.26
N PHE A 270 -12.06 7.67 9.92
CA PHE A 270 -12.02 6.35 9.33
C PHE A 270 -12.92 6.25 8.10
N ARG A 271 -12.49 5.45 7.14
CA ARG A 271 -13.26 5.06 5.97
C ARG A 271 -12.90 3.64 5.60
N CYS A 272 -13.90 2.80 5.37
CA CYS A 272 -13.75 1.48 4.80
C CYS A 272 -14.93 1.22 3.86
N TYR A 273 -14.66 1.02 2.57
CA TYR A 273 -15.68 0.68 1.57
C TYR A 273 -16.31 -0.69 1.91
N PRO A 274 -17.63 -0.85 1.79
CA PRO A 274 -18.63 0.06 1.21
C PRO A 274 -19.19 1.12 2.19
N GLY A 275 -18.74 1.12 3.44
CA GLY A 275 -19.17 2.05 4.47
C GLY A 275 -18.86 3.53 4.18
N LEU A 276 -19.49 4.40 4.96
CA LEU A 276 -19.33 5.86 4.88
C LEU A 276 -18.09 6.33 5.65
N TRP A 277 -17.80 7.63 5.58
CA TRP A 277 -16.79 8.25 6.45
C TRP A 277 -17.33 8.32 7.86
N LYS A 278 -16.53 7.86 8.82
CA LYS A 278 -16.84 7.88 10.24
C LYS A 278 -15.82 8.74 10.98
N VAL A 279 -16.30 9.54 11.92
CA VAL A 279 -15.48 10.29 12.87
C VAL A 279 -15.74 9.68 14.24
N PHE A 280 -14.67 9.41 14.96
CA PHE A 280 -14.69 8.80 16.28
C PHE A 280 -14.08 9.76 17.30
N PHE A 281 -14.66 9.82 18.50
CA PHE A 281 -14.07 10.45 19.68
C PHE A 281 -13.28 9.44 20.48
N ASP A 282 -12.21 9.91 21.10
CA ASP A 282 -11.51 9.13 22.11
C ASP A 282 -12.38 8.98 23.36
N ASP A 283 -12.61 7.74 23.78
CA ASP A 283 -13.38 7.46 24.97
C ASP A 283 -12.56 7.77 26.22
N LYS A 284 -12.90 8.86 26.91
CA LYS A 284 -12.21 9.32 28.12
C LYS A 284 -12.45 8.39 29.32
N GLU A 285 -13.54 7.63 29.31
CA GLU A 285 -13.93 6.73 30.40
C GLU A 285 -13.34 5.33 30.21
N ARG A 286 -13.18 4.88 28.95
CA ARG A 286 -12.61 3.59 28.59
C ARG A 286 -11.32 3.77 27.79
N PRO A 287 -10.14 3.53 28.37
CA PRO A 287 -8.88 3.65 27.65
C PRO A 287 -8.82 2.69 26.45
N ASN A 288 -8.26 3.17 25.33
CA ASN A 288 -8.13 2.45 24.05
C ASN A 288 -9.47 2.11 23.38
N ARG A 289 -10.49 2.94 23.60
CA ARG A 289 -11.79 2.81 22.97
C ARG A 289 -12.18 4.09 22.26
N TYR A 290 -13.06 3.93 21.28
CA TYR A 290 -13.62 5.04 20.55
C TYR A 290 -15.15 5.06 20.64
N LEU A 291 -15.70 6.26 20.52
CA LEU A 291 -17.14 6.49 20.41
C LEU A 291 -17.46 7.07 19.04
N LEU A 292 -18.45 6.54 18.33
CA LEU A 292 -18.84 7.07 17.03
C LEU A 292 -19.44 8.47 17.19
N ALA A 293 -18.77 9.48 16.65
CA ALA A 293 -19.21 10.87 16.72
C ALA A 293 -20.19 11.21 15.60
N LYS A 294 -19.85 10.82 14.36
CA LYS A 294 -20.59 11.19 13.15
C LYS A 294 -20.28 10.25 12.01
N GLU A 295 -21.29 9.99 11.19
CA GLU A 295 -21.15 9.29 9.91
C GLU A 295 -21.61 10.20 8.76
N GLN A 296 -20.84 10.24 7.66
CA GLN A 296 -21.11 11.11 6.52
C GLN A 296 -20.56 10.59 5.19
N ILE A 297 -21.13 11.06 4.07
CA ILE A 297 -20.81 10.57 2.73
C ILE A 297 -19.45 11.07 2.23
N SER A 298 -19.08 12.30 2.57
CA SER A 298 -17.84 12.94 2.15
C SER A 298 -16.80 12.96 3.27
N ARG A 299 -15.52 12.99 2.88
CA ARG A 299 -14.42 13.19 3.82
C ARG A 299 -14.65 14.48 4.61
N PRO A 300 -14.57 14.45 5.95
CA PRO A 300 -14.68 15.66 6.77
C PRO A 300 -13.50 16.60 6.52
N ASP A 301 -13.79 17.88 6.37
CA ASP A 301 -12.76 18.92 6.27
C ASP A 301 -12.29 19.38 7.65
N ILE A 302 -11.31 20.29 7.68
CA ILE A 302 -10.71 20.76 8.94
C ILE A 302 -11.76 21.50 9.80
N GLU A 303 -12.60 22.33 9.17
CA GLU A 303 -13.62 23.12 9.87
C GLU A 303 -14.71 22.22 10.47
N GLU A 304 -15.16 21.21 9.72
CA GLU A 304 -16.10 20.18 10.18
C GLU A 304 -15.51 19.38 11.35
N LEU A 305 -14.25 18.97 11.27
CA LEU A 305 -13.58 18.27 12.37
C LEU A 305 -13.50 19.15 13.62
N GLU A 306 -13.14 20.43 13.47
CA GLU A 306 -13.12 21.40 14.58
C GLU A 306 -14.51 21.57 15.23
N ILE A 307 -15.59 21.58 14.44
CA ILE A 307 -16.96 21.66 14.96
C ILE A 307 -17.33 20.38 15.71
N ILE A 308 -16.99 19.20 15.16
CA ILE A 308 -17.30 17.90 15.75
C ILE A 308 -16.55 17.76 17.09
N PHE A 309 -15.23 17.96 17.10
CA PHE A 309 -14.41 17.86 18.32
C PHE A 309 -14.66 19.01 19.31
N GLY A 310 -14.88 20.24 18.84
CA GLY A 310 -15.21 21.38 19.70
C GLY A 310 -16.61 21.32 20.32
N GLY A 311 -17.49 20.46 19.80
CA GLY A 311 -18.81 20.19 20.37
C GLY A 311 -18.76 19.41 21.68
N GLU A 312 -17.77 18.52 21.87
CA GLU A 312 -17.63 17.70 23.09
C GLU A 312 -17.34 18.55 24.33
N ASP A 313 -16.54 19.60 24.20
CA ASP A 313 -16.20 20.51 25.30
C ASP A 313 -17.44 21.24 25.86
N LYS A 314 -18.53 21.30 25.07
CA LYS A 314 -19.81 21.89 25.47
C LYS A 314 -20.78 20.86 26.05
N LEU A 315 -20.78 19.62 25.55
CA LEU A 315 -21.60 18.54 26.14
C LEU A 315 -21.09 18.11 27.52
N GLY A 316 -19.77 18.11 27.75
CA GLY A 316 -19.17 17.81 29.05
C GLY A 316 -19.45 18.86 30.16
N LYS A 317 -19.97 20.05 29.81
CA LYS A 317 -20.36 21.10 30.76
C LYS A 317 -21.88 21.23 30.95
N GLY A 318 -22.68 20.42 30.25
CA GLY A 318 -24.14 20.55 30.22
C GLY A 318 -24.93 19.74 31.24
N ALA A 319 -24.30 18.85 32.01
CA ALA A 319 -24.99 17.94 32.93
C ALA A 319 -24.44 18.01 34.36
N SER A 320 -24.47 19.19 34.97
CA SER A 320 -24.34 19.33 36.43
C SER A 320 -25.13 20.56 36.90
N LEU A 321 -26.45 20.46 36.78
CA LEU A 321 -27.37 21.27 37.56
C LEU A 321 -28.51 20.35 38.00
N PHE A 322 -28.31 19.61 39.09
CA PHE A 322 -29.27 19.40 40.18
C PHE A 322 -28.50 18.98 41.44
#